data_AF-A0A2X3CRB5-F1
#
_entry.id   AF-A0A2X3CRB5-F1
#
_cell.length_a   1.000
_cell.length_b   1.000
_cell.length_c   1.000
_cell.angle_alpha   90.00
_cell.angle_beta   90.00
_cell.angle_gamma   90.00
#
_symmetry.space_group_name_H-M   'P 1'
#
loop_
_entity.id
_entity.type
_entity.pdbx_description
1 polymer ?
#
loop_
_entity_poly.entity_id
_entity_poly.type
_entity_poly.pdbx_seq_one_letter_code
_entity_poly.pdbx_strand_id
1 'polypeptide(L)'
;MDDEAIAKLNPGLKLPSQNIAVVRRADGSGTSFVFTSYLSKVNEEWKSKIGAGSTVNWPTGLGGKGNDGIAAFVQRLPGSIGYVEYAYAKQNNLAYTKLVSADGKPVSPTEDNFANAAKGVDWSKSFAQDLTNQKGENAWPIHLNHLHPGA
;
A
#
# COMPACT_ATOMS: atom_id res chain seq x y z
N MET A 1 -9.24 14.90 -6.89
CA MET A 1 -9.66 13.50 -6.62
C MET A 1 -10.59 12.99 -7.72
N ASP A 2 -10.99 13.88 -8.61
CA ASP A 2 -11.79 13.74 -9.82
C ASP A 2 -10.93 13.54 -11.09
N ASP A 3 -9.63 13.22 -10.93
CA ASP A 3 -8.75 12.89 -12.04
C ASP A 3 -9.32 11.75 -12.89
N GLU A 4 -9.20 11.85 -14.22
CA GLU A 4 -9.78 10.88 -15.14
C GLU A 4 -9.31 9.45 -14.91
N ALA A 5 -8.04 9.25 -14.50
CA ALA A 5 -7.52 7.92 -14.23
C ALA A 5 -8.21 7.30 -13.00
N ILE A 6 -8.52 8.10 -11.98
CA ILE A 6 -9.27 7.66 -10.80
C ILE A 6 -10.73 7.40 -11.18
N ALA A 7 -11.35 8.26 -11.97
CA ALA A 7 -12.73 8.09 -12.42
C ALA A 7 -12.94 6.81 -13.24
N LYS A 8 -12.01 6.48 -14.14
CA LYS A 8 -12.05 5.25 -14.96
C LYS A 8 -12.04 3.97 -14.10
N LEU A 9 -11.35 4.01 -12.96
CA LEU A 9 -11.31 2.88 -12.02
C LEU A 9 -12.55 2.79 -11.11
N ASN A 10 -13.37 3.84 -11.07
CA ASN A 10 -14.50 3.96 -10.15
C ASN A 10 -15.79 4.39 -10.87
N PRO A 11 -16.23 3.64 -11.90
CA PRO A 11 -17.42 4.02 -12.67
C PRO A 11 -18.65 4.09 -11.76
N GLY A 12 -19.41 5.18 -11.90
CA GLY A 12 -20.63 5.43 -11.13
C GLY A 12 -20.42 6.08 -9.75
N LEU A 13 -19.18 6.26 -9.29
CA LEU A 13 -18.93 7.05 -8.07
C LEU A 13 -18.89 8.56 -8.39
N LYS A 14 -19.49 9.36 -7.51
CA LYS A 14 -19.35 10.82 -7.52
C LYS A 14 -18.05 11.18 -6.80
N LEU A 15 -17.01 11.48 -7.57
CA LEU A 15 -15.71 11.88 -7.03
C LEU A 15 -15.70 13.39 -6.72
N PRO A 16 -15.18 13.81 -5.56
CA PRO A 16 -15.08 15.22 -5.23
C PRO A 16 -13.95 15.90 -6.00
N SER A 17 -14.16 17.17 -6.37
CA SER A 17 -13.10 18.04 -6.89
C SER A 17 -12.26 18.58 -5.73
N GLN A 18 -11.47 17.67 -5.13
CA GLN A 18 -10.64 17.94 -3.97
C GLN A 18 -9.18 17.57 -4.23
N ASN A 19 -8.25 18.41 -3.78
CA ASN A 19 -6.82 18.13 -3.86
C ASN A 19 -6.46 16.86 -3.07
N ILE A 20 -5.52 16.07 -3.60
CA ILE A 20 -5.00 14.89 -2.92
C ILE A 20 -3.81 15.32 -2.04
N ALA A 21 -3.95 15.18 -0.72
CA ALA A 21 -2.87 15.41 0.22
C ALA A 21 -2.11 14.11 0.50
N VAL A 22 -0.97 13.92 -0.20
CA VAL A 22 -0.14 12.73 -0.02
C VAL A 22 0.52 12.72 1.36
N VAL A 23 0.45 11.60 2.06
CA VAL A 23 1.09 11.34 3.35
C VAL A 23 1.97 10.11 3.24
N ARG A 24 3.23 10.22 3.68
CA ARG A 24 4.24 9.17 3.64
C ARG A 24 4.98 9.06 4.97
N ARG A 25 5.83 8.05 5.13
CA ARG A 25 6.65 7.92 6.35
C ARG A 25 7.75 8.96 6.41
N ALA A 26 7.99 9.51 7.59
CA ALA A 26 9.13 10.38 7.88
C ALA A 26 10.37 9.59 8.32
N ASP A 27 10.16 8.44 8.96
CA ASP A 27 11.18 7.55 9.51
C ASP A 27 11.45 6.35 8.61
N GLY A 28 12.63 5.73 8.78
CA GLY A 28 12.98 4.49 8.11
C GLY A 28 11.98 3.38 8.47
N SER A 29 11.40 2.74 7.46
CA SER A 29 10.20 1.94 7.63
C SER A 29 10.15 0.70 6.73
N GLY A 30 9.91 -0.47 7.33
CA GLY A 30 9.58 -1.68 6.57
C GLY A 30 8.30 -1.53 5.75
N THR A 31 7.29 -0.79 6.25
CA THR A 31 6.07 -0.48 5.49
C THR A 31 6.40 0.36 4.25
N SER A 32 7.33 1.32 4.34
CA SER A 32 7.80 2.07 3.17
C SER A 32 8.53 1.17 2.19
N PHE A 33 9.39 0.27 2.68
CA PHE A 33 10.10 -0.68 1.82
C PHE A 33 9.11 -1.52 1.01
N VAL A 34 8.09 -2.10 1.65
CA VAL A 34 7.06 -2.91 1.00
C VAL A 34 6.26 -2.09 -0.01
N PHE A 35 5.79 -0.90 0.40
CA PHE A 35 4.99 -0.03 -0.46
C PHE A 35 5.78 0.43 -1.70
N THR A 36 7.02 0.88 -1.52
CA THR A 36 7.88 1.34 -2.62
C THR A 36 8.38 0.21 -3.52
N SER A 37 8.54 -1.00 -2.96
CA SER A 37 8.80 -2.22 -3.75
C SER A 37 7.62 -2.54 -4.66
N TYR A 38 6.39 -2.48 -4.14
CA TYR A 38 5.18 -2.62 -4.96
C TYR A 38 5.11 -1.56 -6.05
N LEU A 39 5.28 -0.27 -5.71
CA LEU A 39 5.25 0.82 -6.69
C LEU A 39 6.29 0.64 -7.80
N SER A 40 7.49 0.17 -7.45
CA SER A 40 8.55 -0.14 -8.42
C SER A 40 8.20 -1.29 -9.37
N LYS A 41 7.23 -2.15 -9.05
CA LYS A 41 6.76 -3.22 -9.94
C LYS A 41 5.66 -2.75 -10.88
N VAL A 42 4.82 -1.81 -10.45
CA VAL A 42 3.62 -1.39 -11.19
C VAL A 42 3.76 -0.04 -11.89
N ASN A 43 4.86 0.67 -11.66
CA ASN A 43 5.14 1.96 -12.28
C ASN A 43 6.64 2.10 -12.65
N GLU A 44 6.93 2.12 -13.94
CA GLU A 44 8.31 2.20 -14.47
C GLU A 44 9.00 3.53 -14.17
N GLU A 45 8.24 4.64 -14.14
CA GLU A 45 8.77 5.95 -13.77
C GLU A 45 9.17 5.98 -12.29
N TRP A 46 8.33 5.41 -11.42
CA TRP A 46 8.66 5.25 -10.00
C TRP A 46 9.94 4.42 -9.83
N LYS A 47 10.01 3.26 -10.51
CA LYS A 47 11.15 2.36 -10.45
C LYS A 47 12.45 3.04 -10.86
N SER A 48 12.42 3.81 -11.95
CA SER A 48 13.60 4.46 -12.52
C SER A 48 14.05 5.70 -11.73
N LYS A 49 13.11 6.49 -11.19
CA LYS A 49 13.43 7.76 -10.52
C LYS A 49 13.59 7.64 -8.99
N ILE A 50 12.84 6.74 -8.35
CA ILE A 50 12.71 6.68 -6.89
C ILE A 50 13.17 5.32 -6.36
N GLY A 51 12.74 4.24 -7.00
CA GLY A 51 13.06 2.87 -6.60
C GLY A 51 12.37 2.44 -5.30
N ALA A 52 12.99 1.49 -4.61
CA ALA A 52 12.46 0.87 -3.40
C ALA A 52 13.45 0.99 -2.23
N GLY A 53 12.92 1.23 -1.03
CA GLY A 53 13.74 1.41 0.16
C GLY A 53 12.94 1.68 1.42
N SER A 54 13.54 1.42 2.57
CA SER A 54 12.97 1.82 3.87
C SER A 54 12.88 3.34 4.04
N THR A 55 13.71 4.06 3.30
CA THR A 55 13.69 5.51 3.08
C THR A 55 13.99 5.78 1.61
N VAL A 56 13.26 6.70 0.97
CA VAL A 56 13.47 7.12 -0.42
C VAL A 56 13.33 8.64 -0.54
N ASN A 57 13.81 9.21 -1.64
CA ASN A 57 13.63 10.62 -1.96
C ASN A 57 12.21 10.84 -2.51
N TRP A 58 11.24 11.00 -1.60
CA TRP A 58 9.84 11.20 -1.97
C TRP A 58 9.66 12.44 -2.84
N PRO A 59 8.92 12.35 -3.97
CA PRO A 59 8.67 13.49 -4.84
C PRO A 59 7.72 14.52 -4.21
N THR A 60 6.88 14.07 -3.27
CA THR A 60 5.94 14.91 -2.53
C THR A 60 5.48 14.21 -1.24
N GLY A 61 4.72 14.93 -0.43
CA GLY A 61 3.94 14.38 0.67
C GLY A 61 4.45 14.70 2.07
N LEU A 62 3.49 14.86 2.98
CA LEU A 62 3.74 15.12 4.39
C LEU A 62 4.34 13.89 5.07
N GLY A 63 5.30 14.10 5.98
CA GLY A 63 5.96 13.03 6.72
C GLY A 63 5.25 12.73 8.04
N GLY A 64 4.63 11.55 8.16
CA GLY A 64 4.14 10.98 9.41
C GLY A 64 5.17 10.03 10.02
N LYS A 65 5.41 10.11 11.34
CA LYS A 65 6.26 9.16 12.06
C LYS A 65 5.47 7.91 12.44
N GLY A 66 5.94 6.73 12.04
CA GLY A 66 5.24 5.47 12.30
C GLY A 66 3.91 5.33 11.53
N ASN A 67 3.21 4.20 11.71
CA ASN A 67 1.86 4.03 11.18
C ASN A 67 0.87 4.99 11.86
N ASP A 68 0.99 5.19 13.18
CA ASP A 68 0.15 6.11 13.95
C ASP A 68 0.21 7.55 13.41
N GLY A 69 1.41 8.03 13.07
CA GLY A 69 1.57 9.36 12.51
C GLY A 69 0.86 9.51 11.16
N ILE A 70 0.96 8.51 10.28
CA ILE A 70 0.23 8.53 9.01
C ILE A 70 -1.28 8.47 9.26
N ALA A 71 -1.75 7.55 10.11
CA ALA A 71 -3.17 7.42 10.46
C ALA A 71 -3.75 8.73 11.02
N ALA A 72 -3.02 9.39 11.93
CA ALA A 72 -3.41 10.68 12.50
C ALA A 72 -3.48 11.79 11.45
N PHE A 73 -2.54 11.83 10.50
CA PHE A 73 -2.61 12.75 9.38
C PHE A 73 -3.83 12.48 8.50
N VAL A 74 -4.10 11.20 8.17
CA VAL A 74 -5.23 10.82 7.32
C VAL A 74 -6.57 11.19 7.98
N GLN A 75 -6.68 10.97 9.28
CA GLN A 75 -7.89 11.28 10.04
C GLN A 75 -8.21 12.79 10.06
N ARG A 76 -7.19 13.66 10.12
CA ARG A 76 -7.36 15.11 10.32
C ARG A 76 -7.30 15.94 9.04
N LEU A 77 -6.78 15.39 7.95
CA LEU A 77 -6.60 16.10 6.68
C LEU A 77 -7.61 15.60 5.65
N PRO A 78 -8.64 16.39 5.33
CA PRO A 78 -9.55 16.07 4.24
C PRO A 78 -8.79 15.87 2.91
N GLY A 79 -9.17 14.83 2.16
CA GLY A 79 -8.57 14.55 0.85
C GLY A 79 -7.17 13.93 0.94
N SER A 80 -6.77 13.47 2.12
CA SER A 80 -5.49 12.81 2.30
C SER A 80 -5.49 11.36 1.81
N ILE A 81 -4.30 10.90 1.46
CA ILE A 81 -4.01 9.49 1.17
C ILE A 81 -2.70 9.11 1.83
N GLY A 82 -2.69 8.01 2.56
CA GLY A 82 -1.49 7.47 3.21
C GLY A 82 -1.53 5.94 3.21
N TYR A 83 -0.35 5.34 3.30
CA TYR A 83 -0.20 3.89 3.41
C TYR A 83 0.09 3.51 4.87
N VAL A 84 -0.68 2.57 5.39
CA VAL A 84 -0.53 2.02 6.74
C VAL A 84 -0.71 0.50 6.69
N GLU A 85 -0.20 -0.20 7.70
CA GLU A 85 -0.62 -1.58 7.96
C GLU A 85 -2.14 -1.60 8.27
N TYR A 86 -2.84 -2.65 7.81
CA TYR A 86 -4.30 -2.71 7.80
C TYR A 86 -4.94 -2.56 9.19
N ALA A 87 -4.32 -3.09 10.25
CA ALA A 87 -4.83 -2.94 11.61
C ALA A 87 -4.95 -1.47 12.02
N TYR A 88 -4.01 -0.61 11.62
CA TYR A 88 -4.07 0.82 11.93
C TYR A 88 -5.23 1.52 11.23
N ALA A 89 -5.56 1.15 9.99
CA ALA A 89 -6.75 1.66 9.33
C ALA A 89 -8.03 1.21 10.05
N LYS A 90 -8.11 -0.09 10.37
CA LYS A 90 -9.29 -0.69 11.02
C LYS A 90 -9.52 -0.15 12.44
N GLN A 91 -8.48 -0.10 13.26
CA GLN A 91 -8.55 0.37 14.66
C GLN A 91 -8.90 1.86 14.76
N ASN A 92 -8.47 2.67 13.79
CA ASN A 92 -8.78 4.10 13.72
C ASN A 92 -10.04 4.41 12.90
N ASN A 93 -10.79 3.40 12.46
CA ASN A 93 -11.99 3.56 11.61
C ASN A 93 -11.75 4.41 10.34
N LEU A 94 -10.56 4.28 9.75
CA LEU A 94 -10.20 4.99 8.53
C LEU A 94 -10.84 4.32 7.32
N ALA A 95 -11.33 5.14 6.38
CA ALA A 95 -11.68 4.65 5.06
C ALA A 95 -10.42 4.11 4.36
N TYR A 96 -10.57 3.01 3.62
CA TYR A 96 -9.51 2.39 2.84
C TYR A 96 -10.04 1.99 1.46
N THR A 97 -9.13 1.77 0.51
CA THR A 97 -9.49 1.40 -0.86
C THR A 97 -9.38 -0.11 -1.09
N LYS A 98 -10.08 -0.59 -2.11
CA LYS A 98 -9.66 -1.80 -2.81
C LYS A 98 -8.40 -1.51 -3.63
N LEU A 99 -7.71 -2.54 -4.07
CA LEU A 99 -6.65 -2.44 -5.08
C LEU A 99 -6.88 -3.45 -6.19
N VAL A 100 -6.23 -3.25 -7.32
CA VAL A 100 -6.22 -4.22 -8.43
C VAL A 100 -5.08 -5.19 -8.18
N SER A 101 -5.37 -6.49 -8.15
CA SER A 101 -4.36 -7.55 -7.99
C SER A 101 -3.48 -7.68 -9.24
N ALA A 102 -2.41 -8.47 -9.14
CA ALA A 102 -1.54 -8.77 -10.28
C ALA A 102 -2.28 -9.42 -11.46
N ASP A 103 -3.41 -10.07 -11.19
CA ASP A 103 -4.28 -10.70 -12.20
C ASP A 103 -5.38 -9.75 -12.72
N GLY A 104 -5.30 -8.46 -12.38
CA GLY A 104 -6.20 -7.43 -12.91
C GLY A 104 -7.57 -7.35 -12.23
N LYS A 105 -7.78 -8.00 -11.08
CA LYS A 105 -9.08 -8.04 -10.38
C LYS A 105 -9.10 -7.14 -9.14
N PRO A 106 -10.20 -6.43 -8.86
CA PRO A 106 -10.33 -5.65 -7.63
C PRO A 106 -10.41 -6.57 -6.41
N VAL A 107 -9.58 -6.32 -5.40
CA VAL A 107 -9.47 -7.10 -4.17
C VAL A 107 -9.51 -6.18 -2.94
N SER A 108 -10.17 -6.65 -1.88
CA SER A 108 -10.23 -5.94 -0.58
C SER A 108 -9.09 -6.39 0.34
N PRO A 109 -8.61 -5.54 1.26
CA PRO A 109 -7.62 -5.93 2.26
C PRO A 109 -8.30 -6.74 3.38
N THR A 110 -8.20 -8.06 3.33
CA THR A 110 -8.70 -8.99 4.34
C THR A 110 -7.62 -10.00 4.72
N GLU A 111 -7.73 -10.60 5.90
CA GLU A 111 -6.79 -11.64 6.37
C GLU A 111 -6.65 -12.78 5.36
N ASP A 112 -7.76 -13.28 4.81
CA ASP A 112 -7.75 -14.30 3.76
C ASP A 112 -6.99 -13.86 2.51
N ASN A 113 -7.15 -12.61 2.09
CA ASN A 113 -6.52 -12.08 0.89
C ASN A 113 -5.02 -11.80 1.09
N PHE A 114 -4.61 -11.50 2.31
CA PHE A 114 -3.20 -11.46 2.69
C PHE A 114 -2.58 -12.87 2.63
N ALA A 115 -3.26 -13.86 3.20
CA ALA A 115 -2.82 -15.26 3.13
C ALA A 115 -2.76 -15.78 1.69
N ASN A 116 -3.71 -15.38 0.82
CA ASN A 116 -3.70 -15.73 -0.60
C ASN A 116 -2.45 -15.24 -1.32
N ALA A 117 -1.92 -14.07 -0.98
CA ALA A 117 -0.69 -13.54 -1.57
C ALA A 117 0.56 -14.37 -1.21
N ALA A 118 0.52 -15.15 -0.13
CA ALA A 118 1.60 -16.04 0.30
C ALA A 118 1.53 -17.47 -0.29
N LYS A 119 0.40 -17.87 -0.88
CA LYS A 119 0.16 -19.27 -1.32
C LYS A 119 1.14 -19.78 -2.38
N GLY A 120 1.59 -18.91 -3.28
CA GLY A 120 2.51 -19.25 -4.37
C GLY A 120 3.98 -19.22 -3.99
N VAL A 121 4.30 -18.92 -2.73
CA VAL A 121 5.68 -18.66 -2.29
C VAL A 121 6.34 -19.93 -1.78
N ASP A 122 7.55 -20.18 -2.28
CA ASP A 122 8.39 -21.31 -1.87
C ASP A 122 9.27 -20.91 -0.67
N TRP A 123 8.74 -21.14 0.52
CA TRP A 123 9.38 -20.85 1.80
C TRP A 123 10.63 -21.70 2.08
N SER A 124 10.84 -22.80 1.34
CA SER A 124 12.02 -23.66 1.55
C SER A 124 13.33 -23.00 1.13
N LYS A 125 13.26 -21.98 0.26
CA LYS A 125 14.45 -21.30 -0.29
C LYS A 125 14.95 -20.14 0.56
N SER A 126 14.03 -19.41 1.18
CA SER A 126 14.34 -18.24 2.01
C SER A 126 13.09 -17.82 2.77
N PHE A 127 13.27 -17.24 3.95
CA PHE A 127 12.21 -16.55 4.69
C PHE A 127 12.02 -15.10 4.24
N ALA A 128 13.00 -14.52 3.55
CA ALA A 128 12.94 -13.17 2.99
C ALA A 128 12.28 -13.19 1.60
N GLN A 129 10.99 -13.55 1.59
CA GLN A 129 10.20 -13.63 0.36
C GLN A 129 9.49 -12.31 0.09
N ASP A 130 9.48 -11.90 -1.17
CA ASP A 130 8.73 -10.74 -1.62
C ASP A 130 7.28 -11.12 -1.91
N LEU A 131 6.35 -10.64 -1.08
CA LEU A 131 4.92 -10.91 -1.22
C LEU A 131 4.15 -9.81 -1.97
N THR A 132 4.86 -8.86 -2.59
CA THR A 132 4.20 -7.77 -3.32
C THR A 132 3.86 -8.17 -4.75
N ASN A 133 2.68 -7.78 -5.21
CA ASN A 133 2.15 -8.01 -6.56
C ASN A 133 2.21 -9.48 -7.01
N GLN A 134 1.93 -10.41 -6.09
CA GLN A 134 1.87 -11.84 -6.39
C GLN A 134 0.62 -12.17 -7.21
N LYS A 135 0.76 -13.15 -8.12
CA LYS A 135 -0.37 -13.74 -8.84
C LYS A 135 -1.15 -14.67 -7.91
N GLY A 136 -2.44 -14.85 -8.18
CA GLY A 136 -3.30 -15.71 -7.41
C GLY A 136 -4.67 -15.09 -7.19
N GLU A 137 -5.68 -15.96 -7.11
CA GLU A 137 -7.03 -15.53 -6.82
C GLU A 137 -7.10 -14.81 -5.47
N ASN A 138 -7.67 -13.59 -5.50
CA ASN A 138 -7.82 -12.73 -4.33
C ASN A 138 -6.50 -12.46 -3.57
N ALA A 139 -5.36 -12.48 -4.26
CA ALA A 139 -4.07 -12.09 -3.68
C ALA A 139 -4.01 -10.57 -3.50
N TRP A 140 -3.88 -10.11 -2.25
CA TRP A 140 -3.69 -8.69 -1.96
C TRP A 140 -2.32 -8.21 -2.47
N PRO A 141 -2.25 -7.13 -3.28
CA PRO A 141 -1.03 -6.79 -4.01
C PRO A 141 0.06 -6.13 -3.16
N ILE A 142 -0.25 -5.64 -1.95
CA ILE A 142 0.73 -4.97 -1.07
C ILE A 142 0.81 -5.72 0.26
N HIS A 143 1.46 -6.87 0.25
CA HIS A 143 1.62 -7.71 1.43
C HIS A 143 3.11 -7.90 1.77
N LEU A 144 3.37 -8.18 3.04
CA LEU A 144 4.69 -8.49 3.58
C LEU A 144 4.55 -9.70 4.49
N ASN A 145 5.56 -10.56 4.54
CA ASN A 145 5.51 -11.69 5.46
C ASN A 145 5.69 -11.21 6.90
N HIS A 146 4.69 -11.41 7.76
CA HIS A 146 4.82 -11.15 9.19
C HIS A 146 5.41 -12.37 9.91
N LEU A 147 6.62 -12.79 9.53
CA LEU A 147 7.42 -13.66 10.39
C LEU A 147 8.35 -12.77 11.20
N HIS A 148 7.95 -12.48 12.43
CA HIS A 148 8.89 -12.05 13.46
C HIS A 148 9.95 -13.15 13.64
N PRO A 149 11.26 -12.88 13.47
CA PRO A 149 12.28 -13.72 14.05
C PRO A 149 12.32 -13.40 15.55
N GLY A 150 11.60 -14.18 16.35
CA GLY A 150 11.61 -14.03 17.81
C GLY A 150 10.33 -14.51 18.49
N ALA A 151 10.19 -15.83 18.59
CA ALA A 151 9.60 -16.51 19.75
C ALA A 151 10.67 -17.48 20.27
#